data_AF-B0EMN3-F1
#
_entry.id   AF-B0EMN3-F1
#
_cell.length_a   1.000
_cell.length_b   1.000
_cell.length_c   1.000
_cell.angle_alpha   90.00
_cell.angle_beta   90.00
_cell.angle_gamma   90.00
#
_symmetry.space_group_name_H-M   'P 1'
#
loop_
_entity.id
_entity.type
_entity.pdbx_description
1 polymer ?
#
loop_
_entity_poly.entity_id
_entity_poly.type
_entity_poly.pdbx_seq_one_letter_code
_entity_poly.pdbx_strand_id
1 'polypeptide(L)'
;MGVAHLTTFLRHLEKGFPLFLIAEKYYRETNNDTKLIIDGSGFMFQILSECNSDMFSLDMFFKEMHSICLLNHIQLIFVFDGMTQTIKFHESISRLVQQSKENRKFFSKPSTINELPITIFSGLKRGIKYLLLKYGFECIRAYSEADPVIIEKAVEVNAYGVVTSDSDFYLSKANIVFNTSNFIKLFLKVIDKRNHLNLKIYFKGIRTSDVISYFNFNIDFIPLFSCICGNDFTKPFSHKLRNRLRIIENKNVINDVVNYFRKTKFTPITLLNFLQSTLSKNDFSLLKVALNQINRMCCITPPSIEMIRKEEVSPLPPEKFPNCYYSFSITLSAISVASFPSLRCWYKFDSPTFVCSKIRSLLYSLVQPNSEVIEYFDNKSNDVRIGHPIKTGNNVDNDLYHWLDLLKFPIKSIQLIHKWRDNSVEFWKIMTFITMQYIQIYSSDFPNFLFCVVTWYSLCSQYPKVHQPPVYHPKRKIDHRIPIHLFTYIHGISYHLLEIVIDRCDIDNYFVEQFYSPNLYAFTKIYDKSNTDTLVLRLDELCKNDEIFNEICISLNLNKN
;
A
#
# COMPACT_ATOMS: atom_id res chain seq x y z
N MET A 1 -5.23 9.72 9.33
CA MET A 1 -5.18 8.49 10.16
C MET A 1 -4.78 8.95 11.56
N GLY A 2 -5.09 8.16 12.59
CA GLY A 2 -4.87 8.52 13.99
C GLY A 2 -5.97 9.38 14.62
N VAL A 3 -5.63 10.13 15.66
CA VAL A 3 -6.55 11.01 16.40
C VAL A 3 -7.16 12.12 15.52
N ALA A 4 -8.46 12.02 15.27
CA ALA A 4 -9.21 12.96 14.45
C ALA A 4 -9.05 14.43 14.92
N HIS A 5 -8.86 15.34 13.96
CA HIS A 5 -8.69 16.79 14.16
C HIS A 5 -7.44 17.25 14.93
N LEU A 6 -6.59 16.34 15.41
CA LEU A 6 -5.37 16.70 16.15
C LEU A 6 -4.41 17.54 15.30
N THR A 7 -4.17 17.17 14.04
CA THR A 7 -3.32 17.95 13.12
C THR A 7 -3.82 19.39 12.95
N THR A 8 -5.14 19.58 12.79
CA THR A 8 -5.72 20.92 12.65
C THR A 8 -5.59 21.72 13.94
N PHE A 9 -5.78 21.08 15.09
CA PHE A 9 -5.62 21.69 16.40
C PHE A 9 -4.19 22.18 16.65
N LEU A 10 -3.19 21.39 16.26
CA LEU A 10 -1.76 21.67 16.47
C LEU A 10 -1.14 22.55 15.38
N ARG A 11 -1.90 22.98 14.36
CA ARG A 11 -1.38 23.71 13.20
C ARG A 11 -0.60 24.98 13.54
N HIS A 12 -0.96 25.64 14.65
CA HIS A 12 -0.29 26.83 15.15
C HIS A 12 1.13 26.57 15.69
N LEU A 13 1.49 25.30 15.94
CA LEU A 13 2.83 24.88 16.34
C LEU A 13 3.73 24.52 15.14
N GLU A 14 3.20 24.52 13.91
CA GLU A 14 3.97 24.18 12.70
C GLU A 14 5.07 25.20 12.46
N LYS A 15 6.30 24.71 12.26
CA LYS A 15 7.51 25.51 12.00
C LYS A 15 8.21 25.02 10.73
N GLY A 16 8.97 25.91 10.10
CA GLY A 16 9.85 25.57 8.98
C GLY A 16 11.24 25.15 9.48
N PHE A 17 11.70 23.98 9.04
CA PHE A 17 13.01 23.41 9.39
C PHE A 17 13.94 23.41 8.17
N PRO A 18 15.11 24.06 8.22
CA PRO A 18 16.08 24.05 7.13
C PRO A 18 16.87 22.73 7.09
N LEU A 19 16.17 21.62 6.81
CA LEU A 19 16.68 20.25 6.93
C LEU A 19 18.02 20.05 6.22
N PHE A 20 18.18 20.59 5.00
CA PHE A 20 19.40 20.45 4.22
C PHE A 20 20.63 21.09 4.90
N LEU A 21 20.48 22.32 5.41
CA LEU A 21 21.54 23.01 6.16
C LEU A 21 21.86 22.29 7.48
N ILE A 22 20.84 21.75 8.14
CA ILE A 22 21.01 20.99 9.38
C ILE A 22 21.78 19.70 9.11
N ALA A 23 21.43 19.00 8.03
CA ALA A 23 22.08 17.76 7.67
C ALA A 23 23.54 17.94 7.25
N GLU A 24 23.82 18.96 6.44
CA GLU A 24 25.19 19.34 6.06
C GLU A 24 26.04 19.68 7.30
N LYS A 25 25.50 20.46 8.23
CA LYS A 25 26.19 20.80 9.47
C LYS A 25 26.46 19.56 10.32
N TYR A 26 25.45 18.70 10.52
CA TYR A 26 25.58 17.47 11.31
C TYR A 26 26.62 16.52 10.71
N TYR A 27 26.65 16.39 9.38
CA TYR A 27 27.64 15.59 8.68
C TYR A 27 29.05 16.14 8.87
N ARG A 28 29.26 17.46 8.76
CA ARG A 28 30.59 18.07 9.00
C ARG A 28 31.10 17.86 10.43
N GLU A 29 30.19 17.83 11.41
CA GLU A 29 30.54 17.68 12.83
C GLU A 29 30.77 16.21 13.23
N THR A 30 30.06 15.26 12.60
CA THR A 30 30.01 13.87 13.08
C THR A 30 30.39 12.82 12.02
N ASN A 31 30.55 13.23 10.77
CA ASN A 31 30.70 12.36 9.60
C ASN A 31 29.59 11.32 9.42
N ASN A 32 28.39 11.60 9.96
CA ASN A 32 27.22 10.75 9.85
C ASN A 32 26.08 11.44 9.10
N ASP A 33 25.32 10.66 8.34
CA ASP A 33 24.12 11.16 7.67
C ASP A 33 22.98 11.45 8.67
N THR A 34 22.20 12.47 8.34
CA THR A 34 20.95 12.78 9.04
C THR A 34 19.87 11.80 8.63
N LYS A 35 19.35 11.05 9.60
CA LYS A 35 18.36 10.00 9.35
C LYS A 35 16.94 10.52 9.51
N LEU A 36 16.07 10.17 8.57
CA LEU A 36 14.63 10.35 8.65
C LEU A 36 13.93 9.00 8.51
N ILE A 37 12.98 8.72 9.38
CA ILE A 37 12.13 7.52 9.24
C ILE A 37 10.85 7.92 8.51
N ILE A 38 10.50 7.17 7.47
CA ILE A 38 9.36 7.43 6.60
C ILE A 38 8.29 6.38 6.84
N ASP A 39 7.07 6.81 7.14
CA ASP A 39 5.88 5.97 7.02
C ASP A 39 5.66 5.62 5.54
N GLY A 40 6.10 4.43 5.16
CA GLY A 40 6.11 3.97 3.78
C GLY A 40 4.69 3.79 3.21
N SER A 41 3.74 3.33 4.03
CA SER A 41 2.34 3.19 3.64
C SER A 41 1.73 4.54 3.31
N GLY A 42 1.87 5.53 4.20
CA GLY A 42 1.41 6.90 3.98
C GLY A 42 2.10 7.59 2.81
N PHE A 43 3.41 7.38 2.65
CA PHE A 43 4.20 7.94 1.55
C PHE A 43 3.73 7.43 0.18
N MET A 44 3.53 6.12 0.03
CA MET A 44 3.10 5.51 -1.24
C MET A 44 1.77 6.10 -1.73
N PHE A 45 0.77 6.24 -0.86
CA PHE A 45 -0.52 6.79 -1.25
C PHE A 45 -0.40 8.24 -1.72
N GLN A 46 0.41 9.05 -1.03
CA GLN A 46 0.58 10.45 -1.40
C GLN A 46 1.36 10.60 -2.70
N ILE A 47 2.46 9.87 -2.91
CA ILE A 47 3.27 10.00 -4.13
C ILE A 47 2.51 9.52 -5.37
N LEU A 48 1.68 8.47 -5.25
CA LEU A 48 0.79 8.03 -6.34
C LEU A 48 -0.17 9.14 -6.77
N SER A 49 -0.64 9.96 -5.83
CA SER A 49 -1.47 11.13 -6.14
C SER A 49 -0.70 12.19 -6.91
N GLU A 50 0.50 12.54 -6.46
CA GLU A 50 1.27 13.64 -7.05
C GLU A 50 1.84 13.27 -8.42
N CYS A 51 2.19 11.99 -8.63
CA CYS A 51 2.68 11.46 -9.90
C CYS A 51 1.56 10.92 -10.81
N ASN A 52 0.28 11.15 -10.49
CA ASN A 52 -0.88 10.66 -11.27
C ASN A 52 -0.83 9.16 -11.59
N SER A 53 -0.29 8.34 -10.68
CA SER A 53 -0.08 6.90 -10.88
C SER A 53 0.78 6.54 -12.11
N ASP A 54 1.66 7.45 -12.56
CA ASP A 54 2.63 7.19 -13.62
C ASP A 54 3.94 6.64 -13.06
N MET A 55 4.28 5.42 -13.46
CA MET A 55 5.52 4.75 -13.05
C MET A 55 6.78 5.45 -13.58
N PHE A 56 6.74 6.10 -14.73
CA PHE A 56 7.90 6.86 -15.23
C PHE A 56 8.18 8.09 -14.36
N SER A 57 7.13 8.86 -14.04
CA SER A 57 7.21 9.98 -13.12
C SER A 57 7.65 9.54 -11.72
N LEU A 58 7.20 8.38 -11.24
CA LEU A 58 7.65 7.80 -9.97
C LEU A 58 9.14 7.43 -10.00
N ASP A 59 9.60 6.74 -11.05
CA ASP A 59 11.00 6.36 -11.23
C ASP A 59 11.92 7.59 -11.24
N MET A 60 11.57 8.60 -12.03
CA MET A 60 12.28 9.88 -12.06
C MET A 60 12.26 10.59 -10.70
N PHE A 61 11.12 10.60 -10.00
CA PHE A 61 11.03 11.19 -8.66
C PHE A 61 11.96 10.50 -7.67
N PHE A 62 11.96 9.17 -7.60
CA PHE A 62 12.82 8.43 -6.65
C PHE A 62 14.31 8.57 -6.99
N LYS A 63 14.67 8.57 -8.27
CA LYS A 63 16.04 8.81 -8.73
C LYS A 63 16.57 10.18 -8.29
N GLU A 64 15.80 11.22 -8.52
CA GLU A 64 16.18 12.59 -8.20
C GLU A 64 16.13 12.84 -6.69
N MET A 65 15.14 12.28 -5.98
CA MET A 65 15.07 12.32 -4.52
C MET A 65 16.30 11.66 -3.89
N HIS A 66 16.72 10.50 -4.38
CA HIS A 66 17.93 9.83 -3.91
C HIS A 66 19.18 10.69 -4.12
N SER A 67 19.33 11.26 -5.31
CA SER A 67 20.46 12.14 -5.64
C SER A 67 20.50 13.38 -4.74
N ILE A 68 19.36 14.01 -4.47
CA ILE A 68 19.25 15.15 -3.55
C ILE A 68 19.60 14.73 -2.12
N CYS A 69 19.11 13.58 -1.67
CA CYS A 69 19.41 13.06 -0.34
C CYS A 69 20.91 12.81 -0.13
N LEU A 70 21.58 12.17 -1.10
CA LEU A 70 23.03 11.95 -1.07
C LEU A 70 23.81 13.27 -1.02
N LEU A 71 23.44 14.25 -1.86
CA LEU A 71 24.10 15.55 -1.88
C LEU A 71 23.96 16.34 -0.58
N ASN A 72 22.94 16.03 0.23
CA ASN A 72 22.64 16.74 1.48
C ASN A 72 22.89 15.88 2.73
N HIS A 73 23.56 14.72 2.60
CA HIS A 73 23.85 13.82 3.74
C HIS A 73 22.59 13.41 4.50
N ILE A 74 21.54 13.04 3.78
CA ILE A 74 20.26 12.60 4.33
C ILE A 74 20.03 11.14 3.96
N GLN A 75 19.81 10.30 4.97
CA GLN A 75 19.39 8.92 4.79
C GLN A 75 17.89 8.81 5.07
N LEU A 76 17.13 8.29 4.12
CA LEU A 76 15.71 7.99 4.29
C LEU A 76 15.53 6.49 4.55
N ILE A 77 14.81 6.15 5.61
CA ILE A 77 14.52 4.76 6.00
C ILE A 77 13.01 4.58 5.94
N PHE A 78 12.52 3.77 5.01
CA PHE A 78 11.09 3.52 4.80
C PHE A 78 10.63 2.33 5.66
N VAL A 79 9.61 2.52 6.47
CA VAL A 79 8.99 1.44 7.25
C VAL A 79 7.59 1.17 6.70
N PHE A 80 7.33 -0.08 6.33
CA PHE A 80 6.05 -0.52 5.78
C PHE A 80 5.29 -1.39 6.77
N ASP A 81 3.96 -1.30 6.73
CA ASP A 81 3.08 -2.20 7.47
C ASP A 81 3.30 -3.67 7.05
N GLY A 82 3.10 -4.55 8.03
CA GLY A 82 2.99 -5.98 7.88
C GLY A 82 1.54 -6.44 7.84
N MET A 83 1.21 -7.41 8.69
CA MET A 83 -0.13 -7.97 8.80
C MET A 83 -1.08 -7.05 9.58
N THR A 84 -2.28 -6.82 9.04
CA THR A 84 -3.32 -6.09 9.76
C THR A 84 -3.75 -6.85 11.02
N GLN A 85 -3.70 -6.19 12.17
CA GLN A 85 -4.15 -6.77 13.43
C GLN A 85 -5.68 -6.90 13.47
N THR A 86 -6.20 -7.95 14.11
CA THR A 86 -7.65 -8.22 14.26
C THR A 86 -8.43 -7.02 14.78
N ILE A 87 -7.83 -6.22 15.67
CA ILE A 87 -8.47 -5.02 16.24
C ILE A 87 -8.75 -3.92 15.21
N LYS A 88 -7.94 -3.79 14.14
CA LYS A 88 -8.15 -2.82 13.05
C LYS A 88 -9.02 -3.37 11.91
N PHE A 89 -9.59 -4.57 12.06
CA PHE A 89 -10.42 -5.16 11.01
C PHE A 89 -11.61 -4.27 10.67
N HIS A 90 -12.41 -3.83 11.65
CA HIS A 90 -13.56 -2.95 11.40
C HIS A 90 -13.19 -1.68 10.63
N GLU A 91 -12.06 -1.06 10.97
CA GLU A 91 -11.57 0.11 10.26
C GLU A 91 -11.14 -0.22 8.83
N SER A 92 -10.36 -1.29 8.65
CA SER A 92 -9.88 -1.75 7.34
C SER A 92 -11.05 -2.10 6.41
N ILE A 93 -12.05 -2.83 6.93
CA ILE A 93 -13.31 -3.12 6.27
C ILE A 93 -13.99 -1.83 5.80
N SER A 94 -14.09 -0.84 6.70
CA SER A 94 -14.73 0.45 6.44
C SER A 94 -14.00 1.24 5.34
N ARG A 95 -12.66 1.30 5.40
CA ARG A 95 -11.81 1.91 4.36
C ARG A 95 -12.04 1.24 3.01
N LEU A 96 -12.11 -0.10 2.97
CA LEU A 96 -12.43 -0.85 1.76
C LEU A 96 -13.88 -0.59 1.26
N VAL A 97 -14.86 -0.31 2.15
CA VAL A 97 -16.19 0.19 1.73
C VAL A 97 -16.06 1.47 0.94
N GLN A 98 -15.33 2.41 1.53
CA GLN A 98 -15.24 3.76 1.00
C GLN A 98 -14.58 3.75 -0.37
N GLN A 99 -13.46 3.04 -0.49
CA GLN A 99 -12.76 2.82 -1.77
C GLN A 99 -13.69 2.17 -2.81
N SER A 100 -14.50 1.20 -2.40
CA SER A 100 -15.44 0.55 -3.33
C SER A 100 -16.52 1.49 -3.84
N LYS A 101 -17.04 2.37 -2.99
CA LYS A 101 -18.01 3.39 -3.39
C LYS A 101 -17.41 4.40 -4.38
N GLU A 102 -16.17 4.80 -4.16
CA GLU A 102 -15.42 5.70 -5.04
C GLU A 102 -15.18 5.07 -6.42
N ASN A 103 -14.70 3.82 -6.45
CA ASN A 103 -14.48 3.07 -7.68
C ASN A 103 -15.81 2.89 -8.46
N ARG A 104 -16.91 2.53 -7.80
CA ARG A 104 -18.23 2.42 -8.46
C ARG A 104 -18.70 3.75 -9.04
N LYS A 105 -18.47 4.87 -8.35
CA LYS A 105 -18.82 6.21 -8.83
C LYS A 105 -18.05 6.58 -10.10
N PHE A 106 -16.81 6.14 -10.24
CA PHE A 106 -16.04 6.31 -11.47
C PHE A 106 -16.69 5.54 -12.64
N PHE A 107 -17.01 4.26 -12.44
CA PHE A 107 -17.59 3.43 -13.51
C PHE A 107 -19.08 3.70 -13.81
N SER A 108 -19.80 4.46 -12.98
CA SER A 108 -21.25 4.68 -13.14
C SER A 108 -21.64 5.66 -14.24
N LYS A 109 -20.69 6.47 -14.73
CA LYS A 109 -20.87 7.49 -15.77
C LYS A 109 -19.66 7.55 -16.70
N PRO A 110 -19.80 8.03 -17.95
CA PRO A 110 -18.67 8.22 -18.84
C PRO A 110 -17.53 8.98 -18.15
N SER A 111 -16.35 8.37 -18.10
CA SER A 111 -15.19 8.89 -17.35
C SER A 111 -13.90 8.70 -18.13
N THR A 112 -12.93 9.57 -17.87
CA THR A 112 -11.62 9.58 -18.52
C THR A 112 -10.52 9.05 -17.60
N ILE A 113 -9.37 8.69 -18.18
CA ILE A 113 -8.18 8.28 -17.41
C ILE A 113 -7.71 9.35 -16.40
N ASN A 114 -7.92 10.63 -16.70
CA ASN A 114 -7.56 11.74 -15.81
C ASN A 114 -8.49 11.84 -14.58
N GLU A 115 -9.65 11.18 -14.60
CA GLU A 115 -10.62 11.15 -13.49
C GLU A 115 -10.47 9.88 -12.63
N LEU A 116 -9.46 9.05 -12.91
CA LEU A 116 -9.25 7.77 -12.27
C LEU A 116 -8.85 7.93 -10.80
N PRO A 117 -9.60 7.35 -9.85
CA PRO A 117 -9.20 7.40 -8.45
C PRO A 117 -7.96 6.53 -8.19
N ILE A 118 -7.05 7.03 -7.36
CA ILE A 118 -5.79 6.38 -6.97
C ILE A 118 -6.02 4.99 -6.35
N THR A 119 -7.20 4.79 -5.76
CA THR A 119 -7.65 3.54 -5.11
C THR A 119 -7.77 2.35 -6.05
N ILE A 120 -7.77 2.58 -7.37
CA ILE A 120 -7.86 1.52 -8.39
C ILE A 120 -6.51 0.79 -8.61
N PHE A 121 -5.37 1.36 -8.17
CA PHE A 121 -4.04 0.80 -8.44
C PHE A 121 -3.32 0.23 -7.21
N SER A 122 -3.95 -0.69 -6.50
CA SER A 122 -3.33 -1.36 -5.35
C SER A 122 -1.97 -2.00 -5.67
N GLY A 123 -1.76 -2.51 -6.89
CA GLY A 123 -0.51 -3.15 -7.29
C GLY A 123 0.68 -2.22 -7.58
N LEU A 124 0.46 -0.91 -7.78
CA LEU A 124 1.57 0.05 -7.93
C LEU A 124 2.41 0.16 -6.64
N LYS A 125 1.88 -0.25 -5.48
CA LYS A 125 2.63 -0.34 -4.22
C LYS A 125 3.86 -1.24 -4.34
N ARG A 126 3.78 -2.33 -5.11
CA ARG A 126 4.94 -3.22 -5.36
C ARG A 126 5.96 -2.54 -6.24
N GLY A 127 5.51 -1.88 -7.31
CA GLY A 127 6.35 -1.05 -8.17
C GLY A 127 7.12 0.00 -7.37
N ILE A 128 6.46 0.70 -6.44
CA ILE A 128 7.12 1.71 -5.59
C ILE A 128 8.16 1.10 -4.66
N LYS A 129 7.85 -0.01 -3.97
CA LYS A 129 8.82 -0.69 -3.10
C LYS A 129 10.07 -1.12 -3.89
N TYR A 130 9.86 -1.64 -5.10
CA TYR A 130 10.97 -2.00 -5.96
C TYR A 130 11.78 -0.76 -6.38
N LEU A 131 11.13 0.33 -6.82
CA LEU A 131 11.82 1.58 -7.14
C LEU A 131 12.66 2.10 -5.96
N LEU A 132 12.14 2.02 -4.74
CA LEU A 132 12.88 2.41 -3.54
C LEU A 132 14.16 1.57 -3.38
N LEU A 133 14.06 0.25 -3.51
CA LEU A 133 15.21 -0.66 -3.40
C LEU A 133 16.21 -0.46 -4.54
N LYS A 134 15.74 -0.28 -5.77
CA LYS A 134 16.56 0.00 -6.97
C LYS A 134 17.47 1.21 -6.78
N TYR A 135 16.97 2.24 -6.12
CA TYR A 135 17.74 3.45 -5.81
C TYR A 135 18.50 3.38 -4.48
N GLY A 136 18.53 2.24 -3.80
CA GLY A 136 19.34 2.04 -2.59
C GLY A 136 18.71 2.58 -1.29
N PHE A 137 17.41 2.87 -1.26
CA PHE A 137 16.73 3.26 -0.03
C PHE A 137 16.59 2.06 0.93
N GLU A 138 16.86 2.29 2.21
CA GLU A 138 16.61 1.30 3.26
C GLU A 138 15.10 1.10 3.44
N CYS A 139 14.65 -0.15 3.31
CA CYS A 139 13.25 -0.53 3.47
C CYS A 139 13.13 -1.58 4.59
N ILE A 140 12.36 -1.24 5.61
CA ILE A 140 12.05 -2.08 6.76
C ILE A 140 10.59 -2.48 6.67
N ARG A 141 10.31 -3.71 7.07
CA ARG A 141 8.95 -4.22 7.14
C ARG A 141 8.59 -4.57 8.58
N ALA A 142 7.52 -3.97 9.09
CA ALA A 142 6.95 -4.37 10.37
C ALA A 142 6.27 -5.73 10.26
N TYR A 143 6.23 -6.50 11.36
CA TYR A 143 5.44 -7.73 11.42
C TYR A 143 3.93 -7.46 11.33
N SER A 144 3.47 -6.40 12.01
CA SER A 144 2.07 -5.98 12.02
C SER A 144 1.90 -4.51 11.65
N GLU A 145 1.79 -3.61 12.62
CA GLU A 145 1.62 -2.17 12.40
C GLU A 145 2.98 -1.47 12.36
N ALA A 146 3.17 -0.59 11.39
CA ALA A 146 4.42 0.15 11.23
C ALA A 146 4.63 1.19 12.34
N ASP A 147 3.57 1.72 12.95
CA ASP A 147 3.66 2.90 13.82
C ASP A 147 4.61 2.72 15.02
N PRO A 148 4.53 1.62 15.82
CA PRO A 148 5.50 1.38 16.88
C PRO A 148 6.91 1.16 16.35
N VAL A 149 7.06 0.42 15.23
CA VAL A 149 8.36 0.11 14.62
C VAL A 149 9.05 1.37 14.10
N ILE A 150 8.30 2.32 13.56
CA ILE A 150 8.82 3.63 13.13
C ILE A 150 9.45 4.36 14.31
N ILE A 151 8.79 4.36 15.48
CA ILE A 151 9.30 5.04 16.69
C ILE A 151 10.49 4.30 17.28
N GLU A 152 10.40 2.98 17.41
CA GLU A 152 11.50 2.13 17.89
C GLU A 152 12.75 2.37 17.03
N LYS A 153 12.61 2.32 15.70
CA LYS A 153 13.71 2.61 14.76
C LYS A 153 14.19 4.05 14.86
N ALA A 154 13.29 5.02 14.95
CA ALA A 154 13.65 6.44 15.07
C ALA A 154 14.52 6.70 16.29
N VAL A 155 14.27 6.04 17.42
CA VAL A 155 15.10 6.18 18.62
C VAL A 155 16.38 5.36 18.54
N GLU A 156 16.33 4.13 18.03
CA GLU A 156 17.52 3.29 17.81
C GLU A 156 18.58 4.02 17.00
N VAL A 157 18.17 4.68 15.92
CA VAL A 157 19.11 5.36 14.99
C VAL A 157 19.27 6.86 15.27
N ASN A 158 18.67 7.36 16.36
CA ASN A 158 18.63 8.78 16.71
C ASN A 158 18.20 9.68 15.53
N ALA A 159 17.09 9.31 14.89
CA ALA A 159 16.55 10.00 13.73
C ALA A 159 16.16 11.45 14.05
N TYR A 160 16.42 12.34 13.09
CA TYR A 160 16.07 13.75 13.21
C TYR A 160 14.56 13.99 13.26
N GLY A 161 13.79 13.17 12.54
CA GLY A 161 12.34 13.22 12.54
C GLY A 161 11.71 12.06 11.78
N VAL A 162 10.38 12.03 11.87
CA VAL A 162 9.51 11.07 11.20
C VAL A 162 8.68 11.80 10.14
N VAL A 163 8.55 11.22 8.95
CA VAL A 163 7.67 11.72 7.88
C VAL A 163 6.42 10.85 7.83
N THR A 164 5.28 11.40 8.26
CA THR A 164 3.98 10.72 8.27
C THR A 164 2.84 11.73 8.21
N SER A 165 1.66 11.25 7.82
CA SER A 165 0.41 12.01 7.93
C SER A 165 -0.50 11.48 9.04
N ASP A 166 -0.05 10.48 9.78
CA ASP A 166 -0.74 9.99 10.96
C ASP A 166 -0.48 10.93 12.15
N SER A 167 -1.57 11.42 12.75
CA SER A 167 -1.49 12.37 13.85
C SER A 167 -1.06 11.74 15.18
N ASP A 168 -1.09 10.41 15.31
CA ASP A 168 -0.69 9.72 16.54
C ASP A 168 0.80 9.97 16.86
N PHE A 169 1.62 10.25 15.83
CA PHE A 169 3.03 10.56 15.97
C PHE A 169 3.33 11.87 16.68
N TYR A 170 2.40 12.84 16.71
CA TYR A 170 2.58 14.06 17.51
C TYR A 170 2.63 13.77 19.02
N LEU A 171 2.16 12.59 19.43
CA LEU A 171 2.07 12.13 20.81
C LEU A 171 3.16 11.09 21.15
N SER A 172 4.09 10.85 20.24
CA SER A 172 5.13 9.81 20.33
C SER A 172 6.47 10.35 20.81
N LYS A 173 7.47 9.46 20.92
CA LYS A 173 8.88 9.82 21.13
C LYS A 173 9.63 10.34 19.89
N ALA A 174 8.97 10.49 18.74
CA ALA A 174 9.61 11.14 17.59
C ALA A 174 10.08 12.55 17.96
N ASN A 175 11.23 13.01 17.43
CA ASN A 175 11.71 14.36 17.73
C ASN A 175 10.87 15.43 16.99
N ILE A 176 10.75 15.27 15.67
CA ILE A 176 9.97 16.14 14.79
C ILE A 176 9.08 15.25 13.91
N VAL A 177 7.83 15.68 13.72
CA VAL A 177 6.90 15.06 12.77
C VAL A 177 6.74 15.98 11.57
N PHE A 178 7.15 15.51 10.39
CA PHE A 178 6.95 16.17 9.10
C PHE A 178 5.72 15.59 8.41
N ASN A 179 4.86 16.47 7.89
CA ASN A 179 3.71 16.01 7.12
C ASN A 179 4.14 15.45 5.75
N THR A 180 3.74 14.22 5.42
CA THR A 180 4.09 13.53 4.17
C THR A 180 3.74 14.32 2.91
N SER A 181 2.55 14.93 2.84
CA SER A 181 2.12 15.70 1.65
C SER A 181 3.00 16.93 1.43
N ASN A 182 3.27 17.69 2.50
CA ASN A 182 4.17 18.83 2.42
C ASN A 182 5.61 18.42 2.05
N PHE A 183 6.07 17.30 2.61
CA PHE A 183 7.41 16.75 2.33
C PHE A 183 7.58 16.39 0.85
N ILE A 184 6.65 15.60 0.29
CA ILE A 184 6.68 15.19 -1.13
C ILE A 184 6.58 16.39 -2.06
N LYS A 185 5.63 17.31 -1.82
CA LYS A 185 5.47 18.53 -2.63
C LYS A 185 6.71 19.39 -2.64
N LEU A 186 7.43 19.45 -1.51
CA LEU A 186 8.67 20.19 -1.42
C LEU A 186 9.76 19.51 -2.24
N PHE A 187 9.91 18.19 -2.17
CA PHE A 187 10.86 17.46 -3.03
C PHE A 187 10.56 17.65 -4.52
N LEU A 188 9.31 17.53 -4.95
CA LEU A 188 8.91 17.80 -6.34
C LEU A 188 9.33 19.21 -6.77
N LYS A 189 9.08 20.22 -5.93
CA LYS A 189 9.50 21.60 -6.18
C LYS A 189 11.02 21.77 -6.26
N VAL A 190 11.80 20.99 -5.49
CA VAL A 190 13.27 21.02 -5.54
C VAL A 190 13.77 20.39 -6.83
N ILE A 191 13.21 19.24 -7.23
CA ILE A 191 13.52 18.52 -8.46
C ILE A 191 13.26 19.39 -9.69
N ASP A 192 12.07 20.02 -9.76
CA ASP A 192 11.68 20.88 -10.89
C ASP A 192 12.59 22.10 -11.06
N LYS A 193 13.17 22.59 -9.95
CA LYS A 193 13.97 23.82 -9.91
C LYS A 193 15.47 23.58 -10.08
N ARG A 194 15.88 22.43 -10.66
CA ARG A 194 17.27 22.02 -10.99
C ARG A 194 18.31 23.11 -10.67
N ASN A 195 19.13 22.87 -9.63
CA ASN A 195 20.38 23.62 -9.38
C ASN A 195 20.32 25.05 -8.82
N HIS A 196 19.31 25.44 -8.03
CA HIS A 196 19.43 26.67 -7.25
C HIS A 196 19.97 26.41 -5.84
N LEU A 197 21.30 26.44 -5.69
CA LEU A 197 22.08 26.38 -4.43
C LEU A 197 21.62 27.40 -3.37
N ASN A 198 20.83 28.42 -3.75
CA ASN A 198 20.40 29.52 -2.87
C ASN A 198 18.95 29.41 -2.39
N LEU A 199 18.20 28.34 -2.69
CA LEU A 199 16.87 28.17 -2.14
C LEU A 199 16.96 27.76 -0.67
N LYS A 200 16.59 28.67 0.24
CA LYS A 200 16.33 28.31 1.64
C LYS A 200 15.08 27.43 1.70
N ILE A 201 15.29 26.11 1.67
CA ILE A 201 14.23 25.10 1.68
C ILE A 201 13.89 24.79 3.13
N TYR A 202 12.63 25.02 3.50
CA TYR A 202 12.12 24.76 4.84
C TYR A 202 11.05 23.67 4.80
N PHE A 203 11.33 22.56 5.46
CA PHE A 203 10.40 21.45 5.65
C PHE A 203 9.47 21.79 6.81
N LYS A 204 8.17 21.72 6.57
CA LYS A 204 7.15 22.01 7.60
C LYS A 204 7.00 20.82 8.53
N GLY A 205 7.17 21.04 9.83
CA GLY A 205 7.00 20.02 10.85
C GLY A 205 6.60 20.58 12.21
N ILE A 206 6.35 19.70 13.16
CA ILE A 206 6.03 20.02 14.56
C ILE A 206 6.97 19.21 15.45
N ARG A 207 7.61 19.86 16.43
CA ARG A 207 8.36 19.17 17.49
C ARG A 207 7.38 18.57 18.49
N THR A 208 7.51 17.29 18.81
CA THR A 208 6.64 16.63 19.79
C THR A 208 6.80 17.23 21.19
N SER A 209 8.00 17.73 21.53
CA SER A 209 8.24 18.47 22.77
C SER A 209 7.37 19.73 22.90
N ASP A 210 7.13 20.43 21.78
CA ASP A 210 6.28 21.62 21.76
C ASP A 210 4.81 21.24 21.99
N VAL A 211 4.38 20.08 21.47
CA VAL A 211 3.03 19.52 21.68
C VAL A 211 2.81 19.15 23.14
N ILE A 212 3.75 18.40 23.73
CA ILE A 212 3.70 18.00 25.15
C ILE A 212 3.65 19.24 26.05
N SER A 213 4.50 20.23 25.77
CA SER A 213 4.52 21.50 26.50
C SER A 213 3.20 22.27 26.34
N TYR A 214 2.65 22.30 25.13
CA TYR A 214 1.38 22.98 24.85
C TYR A 214 0.20 22.33 25.57
N PHE A 215 0.15 20.99 25.62
CA PHE A 215 -0.87 20.25 26.34
C PHE A 215 -0.85 20.54 27.84
N ASN A 216 0.33 20.73 28.43
CA ASN A 216 0.49 21.16 29.81
C ASN A 216 -0.29 20.30 30.82
N PHE A 217 -0.26 18.99 30.63
CA PHE A 217 -0.71 17.97 31.60
C PHE A 217 0.38 16.90 31.73
N ASN A 218 0.30 16.03 32.75
CA ASN A 218 1.31 14.99 32.97
C ASN A 218 1.44 14.08 31.73
N ILE A 219 2.65 13.97 31.18
CA ILE A 219 2.98 13.17 29.99
C ILE A 219 2.54 11.70 30.10
N ASP A 220 2.46 11.14 31.31
CA ASP A 220 1.99 9.78 31.54
C ASP A 220 0.52 9.58 31.14
N PHE A 221 -0.24 10.66 30.95
CA PHE A 221 -1.61 10.60 30.44
C PHE A 221 -1.71 10.54 28.92
N ILE A 222 -0.63 10.77 28.17
CA ILE A 222 -0.67 10.81 26.70
C ILE A 222 -1.33 9.55 26.08
N PRO A 223 -1.04 8.32 26.53
CA PRO A 223 -1.72 7.13 26.03
C PRO A 223 -3.23 7.14 26.25
N LEU A 224 -3.67 7.52 27.44
CA LEU A 224 -5.10 7.64 27.79
C LEU A 224 -5.76 8.78 27.01
N PHE A 225 -5.06 9.90 26.85
CA PHE A 225 -5.48 11.04 26.06
C PHE A 225 -5.78 10.64 24.61
N SER A 226 -4.84 9.97 23.93
CA SER A 226 -5.02 9.49 22.56
C SER A 226 -6.27 8.58 22.44
N CYS A 227 -6.40 7.62 23.37
CA CYS A 227 -7.52 6.69 23.40
C CYS A 227 -8.88 7.39 23.65
N ILE A 228 -8.94 8.40 24.52
CA ILE A 228 -10.18 9.11 24.86
C ILE A 228 -10.59 10.08 23.75
N CYS A 229 -9.64 10.71 23.06
CA CYS A 229 -9.91 11.50 21.86
C CYS A 229 -10.47 10.64 20.72
N GLY A 230 -10.01 9.39 20.62
CA GLY A 230 -10.46 8.43 19.61
C GLY A 230 -9.44 8.27 18.49
N ASN A 231 -8.41 7.46 18.75
CA ASN A 231 -7.45 7.01 17.74
C ASN A 231 -8.04 5.86 16.90
N ASP A 232 -7.26 5.31 15.97
CA ASP A 232 -7.69 4.25 15.06
C ASP A 232 -8.26 3.00 15.80
N PHE A 233 -7.81 2.74 17.04
CA PHE A 233 -8.27 1.60 17.85
C PHE A 233 -9.53 1.88 18.68
N THR A 234 -9.71 3.11 19.15
CA THR A 234 -10.79 3.46 20.11
C THR A 234 -11.91 4.29 19.51
N LYS A 235 -11.76 4.78 18.26
CA LYS A 235 -12.78 5.56 17.55
C LYS A 235 -14.21 4.98 17.62
N PRO A 236 -14.45 3.66 17.55
CA PRO A 236 -15.80 3.09 17.65
C PRO A 236 -16.48 3.30 19.02
N PHE A 237 -15.71 3.54 20.09
CA PHE A 237 -16.25 3.64 21.46
C PHE A 237 -15.71 4.84 22.27
N SER A 238 -14.92 5.73 21.66
CA SER A 238 -14.32 6.88 22.36
C SER A 238 -15.35 7.87 22.92
N HIS A 239 -16.50 8.03 22.26
CA HIS A 239 -17.64 8.77 22.81
C HIS A 239 -18.17 8.17 24.13
N LYS A 240 -18.22 6.83 24.24
CA LYS A 240 -18.58 6.17 25.50
C LYS A 240 -17.55 6.46 26.60
N LEU A 241 -16.25 6.43 26.27
CA LEU A 241 -15.18 6.78 27.21
C LEU A 241 -15.39 8.20 27.75
N ARG A 242 -15.59 9.18 26.86
CA ARG A 242 -15.79 10.59 27.24
C ARG A 242 -17.03 10.80 28.11
N ASN A 243 -18.15 10.15 27.78
CA ASN A 243 -19.37 10.22 28.59
C ASN A 243 -19.18 9.65 30.00
N ARG A 244 -18.44 8.53 30.15
CA ARG A 244 -18.12 7.97 31.47
C ARG A 244 -17.27 8.91 32.31
N LEU A 245 -16.40 9.68 31.67
CA LEU A 245 -15.56 10.69 32.30
C LEU A 245 -16.27 12.05 32.50
N ARG A 246 -17.53 12.17 32.06
CA ARG A 246 -18.33 13.41 32.09
C ARG A 246 -17.62 14.57 31.37
N ILE A 247 -16.89 14.27 30.30
CA ILE A 247 -16.26 15.28 29.45
C ILE A 247 -17.38 15.92 28.63
N ILE A 248 -17.60 17.22 28.83
CA ILE A 248 -18.60 17.99 28.10
C ILE A 248 -18.08 18.17 26.67
N GLU A 249 -18.68 17.46 25.72
CA GLU A 249 -18.29 17.54 24.31
C GLU A 249 -18.78 18.86 23.70
N ASN A 250 -17.87 19.82 23.54
CA ASN A 250 -18.08 21.00 22.74
C ASN A 250 -17.69 20.70 21.27
N LYS A 251 -17.61 21.73 20.43
CA LYS A 251 -17.20 21.59 19.02
C LYS A 251 -15.77 21.03 18.84
N ASN A 252 -14.91 21.05 19.87
CA ASN A 252 -13.52 20.62 19.77
C ASN A 252 -13.14 19.60 20.87
N VAL A 253 -13.36 18.32 20.55
CA VAL A 253 -13.06 17.17 21.42
C VAL A 253 -11.62 17.19 21.94
N ILE A 254 -10.64 17.58 21.12
CA ILE A 254 -9.23 17.62 21.56
C ILE A 254 -9.05 18.60 22.71
N ASN A 255 -9.58 19.81 22.57
CA ASN A 255 -9.49 20.83 23.61
C ASN A 255 -10.24 20.42 24.89
N ASP A 256 -11.41 19.79 24.77
CA ASP A 256 -12.19 19.33 25.92
C ASP A 256 -11.45 18.25 26.71
N VAL A 257 -10.82 17.30 26.01
CA VAL A 257 -10.03 16.23 26.63
C VAL A 257 -8.73 16.78 27.25
N VAL A 258 -8.03 17.72 26.59
CA VAL A 258 -6.88 18.43 27.18
C VAL A 258 -7.28 19.13 28.48
N ASN A 259 -8.40 19.85 28.48
CA ASN A 259 -8.88 20.56 29.67
C ASN A 259 -9.30 19.61 30.80
N TYR A 260 -9.83 18.44 30.47
CA TYR A 260 -10.07 17.38 31.45
C TYR A 260 -8.77 16.93 32.11
N PHE A 261 -7.73 16.60 31.34
CA PHE A 261 -6.46 16.15 31.88
C PHE A 261 -5.68 17.21 32.65
N ARG A 262 -5.85 18.50 32.32
CA ARG A 262 -5.29 19.61 33.11
C ARG A 262 -5.91 19.75 34.50
N LYS A 263 -7.15 19.28 34.69
CA LYS A 263 -7.94 19.47 35.92
C LYS A 263 -8.15 18.18 36.71
N THR A 264 -7.88 17.03 36.12
CA THR A 264 -8.17 15.74 36.73
C THR A 264 -7.33 15.55 38.00
N LYS A 265 -7.97 15.01 39.05
CA LYS A 265 -7.29 14.56 40.27
C LYS A 265 -6.85 13.10 40.19
N PHE A 266 -7.25 12.40 39.14
CA PHE A 266 -6.77 11.04 38.92
C PHE A 266 -5.27 11.05 38.62
N THR A 267 -4.64 9.92 38.91
CA THR A 267 -3.39 9.46 38.29
C THR A 267 -3.72 8.55 37.11
N PRO A 268 -2.79 8.27 36.18
CA PRO A 268 -3.04 7.34 35.08
C PRO A 268 -3.59 5.98 35.54
N ILE A 269 -3.03 5.44 36.63
CA ILE A 269 -3.45 4.16 37.21
C ILE A 269 -4.86 4.24 37.80
N THR A 270 -5.15 5.27 38.59
CA THR A 270 -6.47 5.41 39.24
C THR A 270 -7.57 5.73 38.22
N LEU A 271 -7.26 6.46 37.14
CA LEU A 271 -8.16 6.66 36.01
C LEU A 271 -8.44 5.36 35.27
N LEU A 272 -7.41 4.54 35.01
CA LEU A 272 -7.59 3.24 34.36
C LEU A 272 -8.45 2.30 35.20
N ASN A 273 -8.24 2.26 36.53
CA ASN A 273 -9.07 1.49 37.46
C ASN A 273 -10.52 1.97 37.48
N PHE A 274 -10.75 3.28 37.38
CA PHE A 274 -12.09 3.85 37.23
C PHE A 274 -12.75 3.44 35.90
N LEU A 275 -12.01 3.46 34.79
CA LEU A 275 -12.53 3.00 33.50
C LEU A 275 -12.82 1.49 33.52
N GLN A 276 -12.02 0.69 34.21
CA GLN A 276 -12.25 -0.74 34.38
C GLN A 276 -13.57 -1.05 35.09
N SER A 277 -13.94 -0.27 36.11
CA SER A 277 -15.17 -0.48 36.86
C SER A 277 -16.43 0.06 36.18
N THR A 278 -16.28 0.89 35.15
CA THR A 278 -17.41 1.60 34.50
C THR A 278 -17.68 1.18 33.05
N LEU A 279 -16.71 0.56 32.38
CA LEU A 279 -16.85 0.03 31.03
C LEU A 279 -17.29 -1.43 31.02
N SER A 280 -17.86 -1.85 29.89
CA SER A 280 -18.08 -3.28 29.67
C SER A 280 -16.74 -4.02 29.59
N LYS A 281 -16.74 -5.33 29.91
CA LYS A 281 -15.53 -6.17 29.82
C LYS A 281 -14.91 -6.11 28.41
N ASN A 282 -15.74 -6.06 27.37
CA ASN A 282 -15.29 -5.99 25.98
C ASN A 282 -14.65 -4.64 25.65
N ASP A 283 -15.31 -3.52 25.99
CA ASP A 283 -14.76 -2.18 25.73
C ASP A 283 -13.45 -1.94 26.49
N PHE A 284 -13.35 -2.43 27.73
CA PHE A 284 -12.13 -2.31 28.53
C PHE A 284 -10.98 -3.18 27.99
N SER A 285 -11.29 -4.38 27.47
CA SER A 285 -10.31 -5.22 26.77
C SER A 285 -9.75 -4.51 25.54
N LEU A 286 -10.61 -3.89 24.72
CA LEU A 286 -10.18 -3.10 23.56
C LEU A 286 -9.33 -1.90 23.98
N LEU A 287 -9.70 -1.19 25.05
CA LEU A 287 -8.92 -0.09 25.60
C LEU A 287 -7.51 -0.56 26.04
N LYS A 288 -7.39 -1.72 26.70
CA LYS A 288 -6.09 -2.28 27.09
C LYS A 288 -5.18 -2.54 25.90
N VAL A 289 -5.73 -3.12 24.83
CA VAL A 289 -4.98 -3.38 23.59
C VAL A 289 -4.55 -2.06 22.95
N ALA A 290 -5.44 -1.07 22.85
CA ALA A 290 -5.12 0.25 22.31
C ALA A 290 -4.02 0.96 23.13
N LEU A 291 -4.13 0.92 24.47
CA LEU A 291 -3.11 1.49 25.36
C LEU A 291 -1.77 0.82 25.18
N ASN A 292 -1.72 -0.51 24.97
CA ASN A 292 -0.47 -1.21 24.73
C ASN A 292 0.24 -0.69 23.45
N GLN A 293 -0.51 -0.48 22.36
CA GLN A 293 0.07 0.05 21.11
C GLN A 293 0.59 1.48 21.28
N ILE A 294 -0.20 2.38 21.88
CA ILE A 294 0.23 3.76 22.10
C ILE A 294 1.38 3.83 23.10
N ASN A 295 1.39 2.98 24.14
CA ASN A 295 2.50 2.89 25.07
C ASN A 295 3.81 2.50 24.38
N ARG A 296 3.80 1.63 23.37
CA ARG A 296 5.03 1.35 22.59
C ARG A 296 5.57 2.60 21.88
N MET A 297 4.68 3.46 21.39
CA MET A 297 5.06 4.73 20.75
C MET A 297 5.51 5.81 21.74
N CYS A 298 4.98 5.80 22.97
CA CYS A 298 5.26 6.82 24.00
C CYS A 298 6.38 6.41 24.97
N CYS A 299 6.53 5.11 25.25
CA CYS A 299 7.38 4.53 26.26
C CYS A 299 8.17 3.39 25.63
N ILE A 300 9.33 3.70 25.06
CA ILE A 300 10.28 2.66 24.62
C ILE A 300 10.79 1.95 25.88
N THR A 301 10.05 0.93 26.29
CA THR A 301 10.60 -0.19 27.03
C THR A 301 11.01 -1.16 25.92
N PRO A 302 12.28 -1.57 25.82
CA PRO A 302 12.68 -2.55 24.82
C PRO A 302 11.72 -3.74 24.90
N PRO A 303 11.11 -4.19 23.79
CA PRO A 303 10.29 -5.38 23.82
C PRO A 303 11.10 -6.54 24.44
N SER A 304 10.46 -7.41 25.20
CA SER A 304 11.15 -8.57 25.77
C SER A 304 11.79 -9.38 24.63
N ILE A 305 12.90 -10.07 24.90
CA ILE A 305 13.57 -10.93 23.89
C ILE A 305 12.58 -11.94 23.27
N GLU A 306 11.55 -12.37 23.99
CA GLU A 306 10.47 -13.21 23.46
C GLU A 306 9.51 -12.46 22.53
N MET A 307 9.21 -11.17 22.77
CA MET A 307 8.50 -10.33 21.80
C MET A 307 9.36 -10.06 20.57
N ILE A 308 10.65 -9.78 20.74
CA ILE A 308 11.61 -9.57 19.64
C ILE A 308 11.70 -10.83 18.78
N ARG A 309 11.78 -12.02 19.36
CA ARG A 309 11.79 -13.31 18.63
C ARG A 309 10.47 -13.64 17.94
N LYS A 310 9.33 -13.10 18.41
CA LYS A 310 8.02 -13.25 17.74
C LYS A 310 7.77 -12.18 16.67
N GLU A 311 8.43 -11.03 16.77
CA GLU A 311 8.31 -9.89 15.85
C GLU A 311 9.54 -9.74 14.94
N GLU A 312 10.47 -10.70 14.91
CA GLU A 312 11.80 -10.61 14.27
C GLU A 312 11.75 -9.90 12.90
N VAL A 313 12.10 -8.61 12.93
CA VAL A 313 12.17 -7.72 11.77
C VAL A 313 13.51 -7.98 11.11
N SER A 314 13.52 -8.77 10.05
CA SER A 314 14.72 -8.93 9.24
C SER A 314 14.88 -7.70 8.33
N PRO A 315 16.01 -6.96 8.38
CA PRO A 315 16.33 -5.98 7.35
C PRO A 315 16.33 -6.70 5.99
N LEU A 316 15.62 -6.12 5.02
CA LEU A 316 15.50 -6.74 3.71
C LEU A 316 16.89 -6.85 3.06
N PRO A 317 17.39 -8.05 2.73
CA PRO A 317 18.67 -8.18 2.05
C PRO A 317 18.59 -7.47 0.68
N PRO A 318 19.62 -6.71 0.27
CA PRO A 318 19.59 -5.95 -0.99
C PRO A 318 19.60 -6.81 -2.26
N GLU A 319 19.95 -8.10 -2.17
CA GLU A 319 20.32 -8.95 -3.31
C GLU A 319 19.31 -10.03 -3.69
N LYS A 320 18.16 -10.10 -3.02
CA LYS A 320 17.03 -10.97 -3.40
C LYS A 320 15.78 -10.12 -3.41
N PHE A 321 14.85 -10.33 -4.35
CA PHE A 321 13.53 -9.69 -4.25
C PHE A 321 13.07 -9.93 -2.82
N PRO A 322 12.90 -8.88 -2.02
CA PRO A 322 12.89 -8.97 -0.56
C PRO A 322 11.98 -10.10 -0.18
N ASN A 323 12.56 -11.17 0.39
CA ASN A 323 11.89 -12.42 0.77
C ASN A 323 10.44 -12.13 1.08
N CYS A 324 9.56 -12.25 0.08
CA CYS A 324 8.23 -11.68 0.19
C CYS A 324 7.29 -12.66 0.87
N TYR A 325 7.86 -13.74 1.44
CA TYR A 325 7.29 -14.83 2.25
C TYR A 325 6.17 -14.42 3.20
N TYR A 326 5.98 -13.12 3.43
CA TYR A 326 4.87 -12.56 4.17
C TYR A 326 4.13 -11.38 3.52
N SER A 327 4.05 -11.12 2.21
CA SER A 327 3.25 -10.03 1.58
C SER A 327 1.71 -10.16 1.79
N PHE A 328 1.33 -10.76 2.91
CA PHE A 328 0.04 -10.70 3.61
C PHE A 328 -0.49 -9.29 3.96
N SER A 329 0.10 -8.20 3.45
CA SER A 329 -0.40 -6.83 3.69
C SER A 329 -1.68 -6.50 2.90
N ILE A 330 -2.13 -7.40 2.02
CA ILE A 330 -3.47 -7.34 1.44
C ILE A 330 -4.22 -8.66 1.67
N THR A 331 -3.53 -9.81 1.67
CA THR A 331 -4.25 -11.08 1.76
C THR A 331 -4.87 -11.31 3.14
N LEU A 332 -4.18 -11.07 4.26
CA LEU A 332 -4.81 -11.23 5.59
C LEU A 332 -5.64 -10.03 6.06
N SER A 333 -5.51 -8.89 5.38
CA SER A 333 -6.34 -7.71 5.60
C SER A 333 -7.67 -7.76 4.84
N ALA A 334 -7.82 -8.69 3.89
CA ALA A 334 -8.95 -8.73 2.99
C ALA A 334 -10.09 -9.55 3.58
N ILE A 335 -10.80 -8.93 4.52
CA ILE A 335 -12.23 -8.78 4.28
C ILE A 335 -12.36 -8.07 2.93
N SER A 336 -12.36 -8.87 1.87
CA SER A 336 -12.15 -8.43 0.50
C SER A 336 -13.43 -7.73 0.03
N VAL A 337 -13.57 -6.44 0.32
CA VAL A 337 -14.62 -5.66 -0.32
C VAL A 337 -14.24 -5.52 -1.78
N ALA A 338 -14.79 -6.40 -2.59
CA ALA A 338 -14.71 -6.29 -4.04
C ALA A 338 -15.39 -4.98 -4.44
N SER A 339 -14.58 -4.01 -4.87
CA SER A 339 -15.13 -2.86 -5.57
C SER A 339 -15.52 -3.32 -6.97
N PHE A 340 -16.81 -3.57 -7.18
CA PHE A 340 -17.31 -3.81 -8.53
C PHE A 340 -17.08 -2.55 -9.38
N PRO A 341 -16.59 -2.69 -10.62
CA PRO A 341 -16.98 -1.73 -11.64
C PRO A 341 -18.51 -1.77 -11.71
N SER A 342 -19.15 -0.61 -11.75
CA SER A 342 -20.60 -0.49 -11.89
C SER A 342 -21.18 -1.57 -12.81
N LEU A 343 -22.28 -2.22 -12.40
CA LEU A 343 -23.07 -3.19 -13.18
C LEU A 343 -23.41 -2.71 -14.60
N ARG A 344 -23.31 -1.39 -14.84
CA ARG A 344 -23.53 -0.74 -16.13
C ARG A 344 -22.36 -0.88 -17.11
N CYS A 345 -21.16 -1.27 -16.68
CA CYS A 345 -20.00 -1.47 -17.57
C CYS A 345 -19.88 -2.92 -18.05
N TRP A 346 -20.11 -3.91 -17.17
CA TRP A 346 -20.26 -5.32 -17.55
C TRP A 346 -20.96 -6.12 -16.45
N TYR A 347 -22.22 -6.49 -16.68
CA TYR A 347 -23.04 -7.24 -15.73
C TYR A 347 -22.78 -8.76 -15.73
N LYS A 348 -22.02 -9.28 -16.70
CA LYS A 348 -21.83 -10.72 -16.91
C LYS A 348 -20.61 -11.32 -16.22
N PHE A 349 -19.66 -10.52 -15.74
CA PHE A 349 -18.36 -11.00 -15.24
C PHE A 349 -18.18 -10.84 -13.74
N ASP A 350 -17.41 -11.75 -13.17
CA ASP A 350 -16.99 -11.67 -11.79
C ASP A 350 -15.80 -10.72 -11.63
N SER A 351 -15.72 -10.06 -10.48
CA SER A 351 -14.62 -9.12 -10.19
C SER A 351 -13.27 -9.85 -10.10
N PRO A 352 -12.13 -9.15 -10.35
CA PRO A 352 -10.79 -9.71 -10.13
C PRO A 352 -10.63 -10.30 -8.73
N THR A 353 -11.23 -9.65 -7.73
CA THR A 353 -11.26 -10.12 -6.36
C THR A 353 -11.93 -11.49 -6.27
N PHE A 354 -13.13 -11.66 -6.80
CA PHE A 354 -13.82 -12.97 -6.76
C PHE A 354 -13.02 -14.04 -7.50
N VAL A 355 -12.49 -13.72 -8.67
CA VAL A 355 -11.68 -14.62 -9.52
C VAL A 355 -10.38 -15.03 -8.82
N CYS A 356 -9.80 -14.18 -7.98
CA CYS A 356 -8.61 -14.48 -7.17
C CYS A 356 -8.93 -15.16 -5.82
N SER A 357 -10.17 -15.57 -5.54
CA SER A 357 -10.53 -16.25 -4.28
C SER A 357 -9.72 -17.52 -4.03
N LYS A 358 -9.42 -18.29 -5.08
CA LYS A 358 -8.59 -19.50 -4.97
C LYS A 358 -7.14 -19.19 -4.60
N ILE A 359 -6.55 -18.18 -5.22
CA ILE A 359 -5.21 -17.68 -4.87
C ILE A 359 -5.18 -17.27 -3.39
N ARG A 360 -6.17 -16.48 -2.95
CA ARG A 360 -6.24 -16.04 -1.55
C ARG A 360 -6.50 -17.17 -0.56
N SER A 361 -7.35 -18.15 -0.89
CA SER A 361 -7.57 -19.36 -0.09
C SER A 361 -6.24 -20.08 0.22
N LEU A 362 -5.41 -20.27 -0.80
CA LEU A 362 -4.10 -20.89 -0.63
C LEU A 362 -3.14 -20.00 0.19
N LEU A 363 -3.16 -18.68 -0.01
CA LEU A 363 -2.38 -17.76 0.81
C LEU A 363 -2.83 -17.77 2.28
N TYR A 364 -4.14 -17.85 2.56
CA TYR A 364 -4.65 -17.98 3.93
C TYR A 364 -4.17 -19.27 4.60
N SER A 365 -4.06 -20.37 3.86
CA SER A 365 -3.55 -21.64 4.38
C SER A 365 -2.13 -21.58 4.93
N LEU A 366 -1.32 -20.62 4.50
CA LEU A 366 0.02 -20.42 5.03
C LEU A 366 0.02 -19.86 6.46
N VAL A 367 -1.07 -19.19 6.87
CA VAL A 367 -1.10 -18.39 8.10
C VAL A 367 -2.15 -18.89 9.08
N GLN A 368 -3.30 -19.31 8.56
CA GLN A 368 -4.40 -19.88 9.32
C GLN A 368 -4.85 -21.19 8.66
N PRO A 369 -4.01 -22.25 8.67
CA PRO A 369 -4.38 -23.53 8.09
C PRO A 369 -5.63 -24.10 8.78
N ASN A 370 -6.45 -24.83 8.03
CA ASN A 370 -7.67 -25.47 8.51
C ASN A 370 -8.67 -24.55 9.23
N SER A 371 -8.67 -23.26 8.89
CA SER A 371 -9.57 -22.23 9.39
C SER A 371 -10.60 -21.80 8.33
N GLU A 372 -11.53 -20.95 8.73
CA GLU A 372 -12.48 -20.29 7.85
C GLU A 372 -12.26 -18.77 7.92
N VAL A 373 -12.00 -18.16 6.76
CA VAL A 373 -11.84 -16.71 6.63
C VAL A 373 -13.08 -16.16 5.93
N ILE A 374 -13.73 -15.15 6.51
CA ILE A 374 -14.92 -14.52 5.91
C ILE A 374 -14.47 -13.39 5.00
N GLU A 375 -14.69 -13.55 3.70
CA GLU A 375 -14.54 -12.50 2.71
C GLU A 375 -15.88 -11.80 2.47
N TYR A 376 -15.89 -10.53 2.08
CA TYR A 376 -17.14 -9.77 1.97
C TYR A 376 -17.31 -9.17 0.58
N PHE A 377 -17.98 -9.91 -0.30
CA PHE A 377 -18.24 -9.44 -1.66
C PHE A 377 -19.53 -8.61 -1.73
N ASP A 378 -19.59 -7.74 -2.73
CA ASP A 378 -20.85 -7.12 -3.18
C ASP A 378 -21.61 -8.10 -4.09
N ASN A 379 -22.94 -8.16 -3.95
CA ASN A 379 -23.79 -9.19 -4.56
C ASN A 379 -24.47 -8.73 -5.86
N LYS A 380 -23.83 -7.84 -6.62
CA LYS A 380 -24.32 -7.33 -7.91
C LYS A 380 -25.69 -6.62 -7.85
N SER A 381 -26.29 -6.41 -6.68
CA SER A 381 -27.68 -5.92 -6.57
C SER A 381 -27.92 -4.92 -5.44
N ASN A 382 -27.18 -4.95 -4.33
CA ASN A 382 -27.29 -3.97 -3.24
C ASN A 382 -25.96 -3.77 -2.49
N ASP A 383 -25.84 -2.65 -1.77
CA ASP A 383 -24.71 -2.28 -0.90
C ASP A 383 -24.45 -3.24 0.29
N VAL A 384 -25.15 -4.38 0.36
CA VAL A 384 -25.10 -5.30 1.50
C VAL A 384 -24.16 -6.45 1.21
N ARG A 385 -23.13 -6.55 2.06
CA ARG A 385 -22.04 -7.51 1.96
C ARG A 385 -22.44 -8.85 2.53
N ILE A 386 -22.59 -9.85 1.67
CA ILE A 386 -22.71 -11.23 2.14
C ILE A 386 -21.31 -11.68 2.53
N GLY A 387 -21.16 -12.24 3.73
CA GLY A 387 -19.94 -12.91 4.13
C GLY A 387 -19.82 -14.23 3.36
N HIS A 388 -18.72 -14.42 2.66
CA HIS A 388 -18.38 -15.62 1.92
C HIS A 388 -17.29 -16.36 2.70
N PRO A 389 -17.61 -17.52 3.29
CA PRO A 389 -16.62 -18.32 3.98
C PRO A 389 -15.65 -18.92 2.97
N ILE A 390 -14.37 -18.66 3.15
CA ILE A 390 -13.28 -19.30 2.44
C ILE A 390 -12.62 -20.28 3.38
N LYS A 391 -12.73 -21.57 3.04
CA LYS A 391 -12.01 -22.63 3.74
C LYS A 391 -10.54 -22.59 3.34
N THR A 392 -9.67 -22.60 4.32
CA THR A 392 -8.23 -22.78 4.09
C THR A 392 -7.91 -24.28 4.08
N GLY A 393 -7.09 -24.74 3.14
CA GLY A 393 -6.50 -26.09 3.17
C GLY A 393 -5.35 -26.25 4.17
N ASN A 394 -4.68 -27.41 4.12
CA ASN A 394 -3.46 -27.73 4.87
C ASN A 394 -2.32 -26.74 4.55
N ASN A 395 -1.31 -26.64 5.43
CA ASN A 395 -0.13 -25.82 5.16
C ASN A 395 0.56 -26.27 3.85
N VAL A 396 0.74 -25.36 2.90
CA VAL A 396 1.31 -25.64 1.58
C VAL A 396 2.65 -24.92 1.44
N ASP A 397 3.72 -25.51 1.94
CA ASP A 397 5.07 -24.95 1.77
C ASP A 397 5.77 -25.60 0.55
N ASN A 398 5.22 -25.36 -0.65
CA ASN A 398 5.65 -26.04 -1.88
C ASN A 398 6.13 -25.06 -2.98
N ASP A 399 6.76 -25.61 -4.01
CA ASP A 399 7.28 -24.88 -5.19
C ASP A 399 6.17 -24.28 -6.07
N LEU A 400 6.55 -23.41 -7.02
CA LEU A 400 5.62 -22.77 -7.96
C LEU A 400 4.72 -23.78 -8.69
N TYR A 401 5.24 -24.93 -9.09
CA TYR A 401 4.50 -25.88 -9.92
C TYR A 401 3.37 -26.55 -9.15
N HIS A 402 3.60 -26.88 -7.88
CA HIS A 402 2.56 -27.38 -7.00
C HIS A 402 1.43 -26.34 -6.81
N TRP A 403 1.79 -25.06 -6.67
CA TRP A 403 0.79 -24.00 -6.59
C TRP A 403 -0.03 -23.86 -7.87
N LEU A 404 0.61 -23.94 -9.04
CA LEU A 404 -0.09 -23.92 -10.32
C LEU A 404 -1.05 -25.12 -10.46
N ASP A 405 -0.67 -26.31 -9.98
CA ASP A 405 -1.54 -27.48 -9.93
C ASP A 405 -2.75 -27.28 -9.00
N LEU A 406 -2.53 -26.72 -7.80
CA LEU A 406 -3.61 -26.36 -6.88
C LEU A 406 -4.56 -25.32 -7.48
N LEU A 407 -4.02 -24.38 -8.27
CA LEU A 407 -4.79 -23.42 -9.05
C LEU A 407 -5.40 -24.01 -10.33
N LYS A 408 -5.32 -25.33 -10.54
CA LYS A 408 -5.92 -26.07 -11.66
C LYS A 408 -5.38 -25.67 -13.03
N PHE A 409 -4.10 -25.29 -13.11
CA PHE A 409 -3.43 -25.16 -14.41
C PHE A 409 -3.36 -26.51 -15.11
N PRO A 410 -3.58 -26.58 -16.44
CA PRO A 410 -3.35 -27.80 -17.20
C PRO A 410 -1.91 -28.28 -17.06
N ILE A 411 -1.72 -29.59 -16.94
CA ILE A 411 -0.37 -30.18 -16.78
C ILE A 411 0.59 -29.77 -17.92
N LYS A 412 0.06 -29.62 -19.14
CA LYS A 412 0.83 -29.10 -20.30
C LYS A 412 1.32 -27.67 -20.09
N SER A 413 0.49 -26.80 -19.49
CA SER A 413 0.87 -25.43 -19.16
C SER A 413 1.96 -25.39 -18.08
N ILE A 414 1.86 -26.28 -17.08
CA ILE A 414 2.88 -26.39 -16.01
C ILE A 414 4.21 -26.88 -16.59
N GLN A 415 4.18 -27.92 -17.46
CA GLN A 415 5.36 -28.42 -18.16
C GLN A 415 6.01 -27.36 -19.05
N LEU A 416 5.21 -26.53 -19.72
CA LEU A 416 5.70 -25.43 -20.54
C LEU A 416 6.42 -24.37 -19.70
N ILE A 417 5.83 -23.98 -18.55
CA ILE A 417 6.47 -23.06 -17.60
C ILE A 417 7.79 -23.64 -17.10
N HIS A 418 7.83 -24.95 -16.82
CA HIS A 418 9.06 -25.63 -16.41
C HIS A 418 10.14 -25.53 -17.49
N LYS A 419 9.81 -25.89 -18.74
CA LYS A 419 10.71 -25.75 -19.90
C LYS A 419 11.24 -24.32 -20.03
N TRP A 420 10.38 -23.31 -19.88
CA TRP A 420 10.79 -21.92 -19.99
C TRP A 420 11.73 -21.48 -18.86
N ARG A 421 11.51 -21.95 -17.63
CA ARG A 421 12.42 -21.69 -16.52
C ARG A 421 13.79 -22.34 -16.75
N ASP A 422 13.83 -23.60 -17.18
CA ASP A 422 15.09 -24.30 -17.47
C ASP A 422 15.88 -23.61 -18.58
N ASN A 423 15.18 -23.06 -19.58
CA ASN A 423 15.77 -22.33 -20.70
C ASN A 423 16.04 -20.84 -20.40
N SER A 424 15.92 -20.40 -19.14
CA SER A 424 16.18 -19.01 -18.73
C SER A 424 15.38 -17.96 -19.52
N VAL A 425 14.12 -18.29 -19.88
CA VAL A 425 13.20 -17.33 -20.51
C VAL A 425 12.93 -16.17 -19.54
N GLU A 426 12.87 -14.96 -20.09
CA GLU A 426 12.59 -13.75 -19.31
C GLU A 426 11.29 -13.89 -18.50
N PHE A 427 11.37 -13.65 -17.19
CA PHE A 427 10.30 -13.99 -16.26
C PHE A 427 8.99 -13.22 -16.51
N TRP A 428 9.06 -12.00 -17.05
CA TRP A 428 7.86 -11.23 -17.41
C TRP A 428 7.03 -11.93 -18.51
N LYS A 429 7.66 -12.71 -19.40
CA LYS A 429 6.96 -13.50 -20.43
C LYS A 429 6.22 -14.67 -19.79
N ILE A 430 6.91 -15.39 -18.89
CA ILE A 430 6.34 -16.48 -18.09
C ILE A 430 5.14 -15.97 -17.27
N MET A 431 5.28 -14.80 -16.62
CA MET A 431 4.21 -14.18 -15.86
C MET A 431 3.04 -13.69 -16.71
N THR A 432 3.32 -13.23 -17.94
CA THR A 432 2.27 -12.92 -18.90
C THR A 432 1.45 -14.17 -19.19
N PHE A 433 2.09 -15.29 -19.49
CA PHE A 433 1.41 -16.56 -19.71
C PHE A 433 0.60 -17.01 -18.49
N ILE A 434 1.21 -17.07 -17.30
CA ILE A 434 0.54 -17.50 -16.06
C ILE A 434 -0.71 -16.65 -15.81
N THR A 435 -0.60 -15.33 -15.95
CA THR A 435 -1.72 -14.41 -15.73
C THR A 435 -2.85 -14.64 -16.73
N MET A 436 -2.53 -14.74 -18.02
CA MET A 436 -3.54 -14.90 -19.07
C MET A 436 -4.18 -16.29 -19.04
N GLN A 437 -3.42 -17.34 -18.75
CA GLN A 437 -3.91 -18.69 -18.55
C GLN A 437 -4.85 -18.76 -17.33
N TYR A 438 -4.52 -18.08 -16.23
CA TYR A 438 -5.41 -18.00 -15.07
C TYR A 438 -6.74 -17.33 -15.41
N ILE A 439 -6.70 -16.21 -16.15
CA ILE A 439 -7.90 -15.53 -16.65
C ILE A 439 -8.73 -16.49 -17.51
N GLN A 440 -8.10 -17.23 -18.42
CA GLN A 440 -8.80 -18.18 -19.28
C GLN A 440 -9.49 -19.31 -18.49
N ILE A 441 -8.84 -19.83 -17.43
CA ILE A 441 -9.41 -20.90 -16.58
C ILE A 441 -10.61 -20.39 -15.77
N TYR A 442 -10.51 -19.17 -15.23
CA TYR A 442 -11.46 -18.65 -14.24
C TYR A 442 -12.41 -17.57 -14.75
N SER A 443 -12.30 -17.19 -16.02
CA SER A 443 -13.12 -16.20 -16.69
C SER A 443 -13.19 -16.48 -18.20
N SER A 444 -13.74 -17.64 -18.55
CA SER A 444 -13.77 -18.18 -19.92
C SER A 444 -14.36 -17.23 -20.97
N ASP A 445 -15.30 -16.35 -20.58
CA ASP A 445 -15.94 -15.38 -21.48
C ASP A 445 -15.24 -14.00 -21.51
N PHE A 446 -14.02 -13.88 -20.97
CA PHE A 446 -13.34 -12.59 -20.79
C PHE A 446 -13.22 -11.82 -22.13
N PRO A 447 -13.82 -10.62 -22.27
CA PRO A 447 -13.94 -10.00 -23.58
C PRO A 447 -12.63 -9.33 -23.99
N ASN A 448 -12.42 -9.20 -25.30
CA ASN A 448 -11.19 -8.65 -25.86
C ASN A 448 -9.93 -9.39 -25.34
N PHE A 449 -10.03 -10.70 -25.06
CA PHE A 449 -8.92 -11.48 -24.51
C PHE A 449 -7.69 -11.44 -25.43
N LEU A 450 -7.88 -11.65 -26.74
CA LEU A 450 -6.80 -11.53 -27.73
C LEU A 450 -6.13 -10.16 -27.67
N PHE A 451 -6.92 -9.08 -27.64
CA PHE A 451 -6.42 -7.72 -27.50
C PHE A 451 -5.60 -7.55 -26.22
N CYS A 452 -6.08 -8.07 -25.09
CA CYS A 452 -5.41 -7.98 -23.80
C CYS A 452 -4.06 -8.71 -23.82
N VAL A 453 -4.00 -9.92 -24.38
CA VAL A 453 -2.76 -10.70 -24.48
C VAL A 453 -1.73 -9.96 -25.33
N VAL A 454 -2.11 -9.56 -26.56
CA VAL A 454 -1.22 -8.88 -27.51
C VAL A 454 -0.74 -7.53 -26.97
N THR A 455 -1.67 -6.72 -26.45
CA THR A 455 -1.37 -5.37 -25.99
C THR A 455 -0.54 -5.39 -24.71
N TRP A 456 -0.86 -6.26 -23.75
CA TRP A 456 -0.10 -6.38 -22.52
C TRP A 456 1.34 -6.81 -22.80
N TYR A 457 1.50 -7.88 -23.59
CA TYR A 457 2.83 -8.38 -23.97
C TYR A 457 3.65 -7.31 -24.68
N SER A 458 3.04 -6.59 -25.62
CA SER A 458 3.75 -5.55 -26.35
C SER A 458 4.10 -4.33 -25.51
N LEU A 459 3.28 -3.96 -24.52
CA LEU A 459 3.64 -2.89 -23.58
C LEU A 459 4.81 -3.32 -22.68
N CYS A 460 4.83 -4.58 -22.23
CA CYS A 460 5.93 -5.12 -21.43
C CYS A 460 7.23 -5.21 -22.26
N SER A 461 7.16 -5.64 -23.53
CA SER A 461 8.35 -5.76 -24.39
C SER A 461 8.99 -4.42 -24.75
N GLN A 462 8.21 -3.34 -24.72
CA GLN A 462 8.70 -1.99 -25.02
C GLN A 462 9.22 -1.25 -23.79
N TYR A 463 9.12 -1.80 -22.58
CA TYR A 463 9.68 -1.20 -21.37
C TYR A 463 11.23 -1.12 -21.45
N PRO A 464 11.90 -0.04 -20.97
CA PRO A 464 11.35 1.21 -20.41
C PRO A 464 11.06 2.29 -21.48
N LYS A 465 11.17 1.96 -22.77
CA LYS A 465 11.17 2.93 -23.89
C LYS A 465 9.81 3.60 -24.14
N VAL A 466 8.71 3.14 -23.52
CA VAL A 466 7.38 3.74 -23.67
C VAL A 466 7.15 4.84 -22.64
N HIS A 467 7.46 6.08 -23.02
CA HIS A 467 7.12 7.24 -22.22
C HIS A 467 5.61 7.49 -22.18
N GLN A 468 5.07 7.83 -21.00
CA GLN A 468 3.76 8.47 -20.93
C GLN A 468 3.84 9.82 -21.64
N PRO A 469 2.99 10.10 -22.65
CA PRO A 469 2.92 11.44 -23.20
C PRO A 469 2.48 12.40 -22.10
N PRO A 470 3.14 13.56 -21.91
CA PRO A 470 2.74 14.53 -20.91
C PRO A 470 1.33 15.01 -21.25
N VAL A 471 0.39 14.67 -20.36
CA VAL A 471 -1.01 15.10 -20.34
C VAL A 471 -1.77 14.82 -21.65
N TYR A 472 -2.52 13.72 -21.67
CA TYR A 472 -3.49 13.49 -22.73
C TYR A 472 -4.71 14.39 -22.53
N HIS A 473 -4.81 15.44 -23.36
CA HIS A 473 -6.01 16.25 -23.52
C HIS A 473 -6.73 15.81 -24.80
N PRO A 474 -7.61 14.79 -24.76
CA PRO A 474 -8.40 14.47 -25.92
C PRO A 474 -9.29 15.67 -26.27
N LYS A 475 -9.35 16.05 -27.55
CA LYS A 475 -10.19 17.16 -28.05
C LYS A 475 -11.69 16.97 -27.76
N ARG A 476 -12.11 15.76 -27.38
CA ARG A 476 -13.47 15.38 -26.95
C ARG A 476 -13.37 14.49 -25.71
N LYS A 477 -14.36 14.51 -24.83
CA LYS A 477 -14.44 13.54 -23.71
C LYS A 477 -14.70 12.15 -24.27
N ILE A 478 -13.63 11.36 -24.45
CA ILE A 478 -13.69 9.94 -24.80
C ILE A 478 -13.93 9.15 -23.51
N ASP A 479 -14.93 8.27 -23.50
CA ASP A 479 -15.23 7.40 -22.37
C ASP A 479 -14.23 6.23 -22.33
N HIS A 480 -13.35 6.21 -21.34
CA HIS A 480 -12.28 5.21 -21.21
C HIS A 480 -12.61 4.09 -20.21
N ARG A 481 -13.86 3.97 -19.75
CA ARG A 481 -14.23 2.98 -18.72
C ARG A 481 -13.86 1.53 -19.09
N ILE A 482 -14.08 1.12 -20.34
CA ILE A 482 -13.78 -0.25 -20.80
C ILE A 482 -12.27 -0.56 -20.78
N PRO A 483 -11.39 0.20 -21.46
CA PRO A 483 -9.97 -0.09 -21.44
C PRO A 483 -9.35 0.04 -20.04
N ILE A 484 -9.83 0.97 -19.22
CA ILE A 484 -9.41 1.07 -17.80
C ILE A 484 -9.82 -0.19 -17.04
N HIS A 485 -11.05 -0.67 -17.22
CA HIS A 485 -11.51 -1.88 -16.56
C HIS A 485 -10.65 -3.10 -16.96
N LEU A 486 -10.42 -3.32 -18.25
CA LEU A 486 -9.57 -4.42 -18.75
C LEU A 486 -8.16 -4.38 -18.15
N PHE A 487 -7.53 -3.20 -18.16
CA PHE A 487 -6.20 -3.01 -17.59
C PHE A 487 -6.18 -3.35 -16.09
N THR A 488 -7.13 -2.79 -15.32
CA THR A 488 -7.20 -2.98 -13.87
C THR A 488 -7.53 -4.43 -13.49
N TYR A 489 -8.26 -5.14 -14.36
CA TYR A 489 -8.58 -6.55 -14.19
C TYR A 489 -7.33 -7.43 -14.26
N ILE A 490 -6.55 -7.28 -15.34
CA ILE A 490 -5.28 -8.00 -15.54
C ILE A 490 -4.32 -7.68 -14.39
N HIS A 491 -4.18 -6.38 -14.08
CA HIS A 491 -3.30 -5.90 -13.02
C HIS A 491 -3.70 -6.48 -11.64
N GLY A 492 -4.99 -6.53 -11.30
CA GLY A 492 -5.49 -7.13 -10.06
C GLY A 492 -5.18 -8.62 -9.93
N ILE A 493 -5.34 -9.39 -11.01
CA ILE A 493 -5.03 -10.83 -11.01
C ILE A 493 -3.52 -11.07 -10.92
N SER A 494 -2.75 -10.34 -11.73
CA SER A 494 -1.29 -10.42 -11.72
C SER A 494 -0.71 -10.10 -10.33
N TYR A 495 -1.33 -9.15 -9.63
CA TYR A 495 -0.98 -8.79 -8.25
C TYR A 495 -1.05 -9.99 -7.31
N HIS A 496 -2.20 -10.68 -7.31
CA HIS A 496 -2.41 -11.84 -6.46
C HIS A 496 -1.52 -13.04 -6.84
N LEU A 497 -1.31 -13.29 -8.14
CA LEU A 497 -0.45 -14.39 -8.58
C LEU A 497 1.00 -14.18 -8.14
N LEU A 498 1.49 -12.95 -8.19
CA LEU A 498 2.86 -12.63 -7.79
C LEU A 498 3.06 -12.63 -6.27
N GLU A 499 2.00 -12.67 -5.46
CA GLU A 499 2.12 -13.01 -4.03
C GLU A 499 2.58 -14.46 -3.86
N ILE A 500 2.19 -15.37 -4.77
CA ILE A 500 2.60 -16.78 -4.73
C ILE A 500 3.97 -16.96 -5.38
N VAL A 501 4.17 -16.29 -6.52
CA VAL A 501 5.28 -16.59 -7.42
C VAL A 501 6.61 -16.02 -6.90
N ILE A 502 6.63 -14.79 -6.40
CA ILE A 502 7.89 -14.11 -6.05
C ILE A 502 8.52 -14.70 -4.79
N ASP A 503 7.71 -15.08 -3.81
CA ASP A 503 8.19 -15.64 -2.54
C ASP A 503 8.91 -16.98 -2.73
N ARG A 504 8.59 -17.68 -3.83
CA ARG A 504 8.94 -19.09 -4.06
C ARG A 504 9.79 -19.31 -5.30
N CYS A 505 10.08 -18.25 -6.03
CA CYS A 505 10.99 -18.29 -7.16
C CYS A 505 12.11 -17.31 -6.89
N ASP A 506 13.36 -17.76 -7.02
CA ASP A 506 14.51 -16.87 -7.09
C ASP A 506 14.41 -16.11 -8.41
N ILE A 507 13.87 -14.88 -8.37
CA ILE A 507 13.64 -14.06 -9.56
C ILE A 507 14.35 -12.72 -9.38
N ASP A 508 14.98 -12.29 -10.46
CA ASP A 508 15.56 -10.96 -10.60
C ASP A 508 14.52 -9.84 -10.38
N ASN A 509 14.88 -8.75 -9.74
CA ASN A 509 13.94 -7.70 -9.38
C ASN A 509 13.45 -6.87 -10.58
N TYR A 510 14.22 -6.84 -11.67
CA TYR A 510 13.94 -6.00 -12.84
C TYR A 510 12.64 -6.36 -13.58
N PHE A 511 12.18 -7.62 -13.57
CA PHE A 511 10.95 -7.99 -14.30
C PHE A 511 9.70 -7.31 -13.73
N VAL A 512 9.70 -6.96 -12.44
CA VAL A 512 8.53 -6.37 -11.76
C VAL A 512 8.22 -5.00 -12.34
N GLU A 513 9.24 -4.19 -12.62
CA GLU A 513 9.08 -2.91 -13.34
C GLU A 513 8.44 -3.12 -14.70
N GLN A 514 8.99 -4.07 -15.47
CA GLN A 514 8.56 -4.37 -16.82
C GLN A 514 7.11 -4.88 -16.90
N PHE A 515 6.70 -5.71 -15.94
CA PHE A 515 5.40 -6.38 -15.95
C PHE A 515 4.29 -5.61 -15.21
N TYR A 516 4.59 -4.83 -14.17
CA TYR A 516 3.59 -4.02 -13.43
C TYR A 516 3.48 -2.57 -13.87
N SER A 517 4.40 -2.09 -14.71
CA SER A 517 4.35 -0.73 -15.23
C SER A 517 3.85 -0.61 -16.68
N PRO A 518 3.00 -1.51 -17.25
CA PRO A 518 2.50 -1.27 -18.58
C PRO A 518 1.68 0.03 -18.56
N ASN A 519 1.97 0.89 -19.52
CA ASN A 519 1.50 2.26 -19.53
C ASN A 519 -0.02 2.29 -19.80
N LEU A 520 -0.85 2.61 -18.78
CA LEU A 520 -2.30 2.65 -18.92
C LEU A 520 -2.75 3.63 -20.02
N TYR A 521 -2.10 4.79 -20.16
CA TYR A 521 -2.41 5.74 -21.24
C TYR A 521 -2.12 5.15 -22.62
N ALA A 522 -1.03 4.39 -22.77
CA ALA A 522 -0.73 3.69 -24.00
C ALA A 522 -1.76 2.58 -24.25
N PHE A 523 -2.13 1.82 -23.21
CA PHE A 523 -3.15 0.77 -23.30
C PHE A 523 -4.51 1.34 -23.77
N THR A 524 -4.99 2.43 -23.16
CA THR A 524 -6.26 3.08 -23.56
C THR A 524 -6.18 3.67 -24.97
N LYS A 525 -5.06 4.31 -25.33
CA LYS A 525 -4.87 4.86 -26.68
C LYS A 525 -4.79 3.78 -27.76
N ILE A 526 -4.17 2.63 -27.46
CA ILE A 526 -4.13 1.48 -28.36
C ILE A 526 -5.54 0.92 -28.52
N TYR A 527 -6.32 0.81 -27.43
CA TYR A 527 -7.71 0.36 -27.48
C TYR A 527 -8.58 1.26 -28.36
N ASP A 528 -8.47 2.58 -28.22
CA ASP A 528 -9.26 3.53 -29.02
C ASP A 528 -8.92 3.49 -30.53
N LYS A 529 -7.71 3.04 -30.87
CA LYS A 529 -7.21 2.95 -32.25
C LYS A 529 -7.28 1.54 -32.83
N SER A 530 -7.48 0.52 -32.00
CA SER A 530 -7.48 -0.86 -32.47
C SER A 530 -8.77 -1.13 -33.24
N ASN A 531 -8.65 -1.26 -34.56
CA ASN A 531 -9.57 -2.09 -35.33
C ASN A 531 -9.02 -3.52 -35.36
N THR A 532 -9.88 -4.49 -35.68
CA THR A 532 -9.53 -5.92 -35.71
C THR A 532 -8.31 -6.19 -36.60
N ASP A 533 -8.23 -5.54 -37.77
CA ASP A 533 -7.15 -5.74 -38.74
C ASP A 533 -5.77 -5.31 -38.19
N THR A 534 -5.69 -4.17 -37.50
CA THR A 534 -4.44 -3.68 -36.91
C THR A 534 -3.97 -4.57 -35.75
N LEU A 535 -4.91 -5.16 -35.01
CA LEU A 535 -4.59 -6.10 -33.93
C LEU A 535 -4.00 -7.40 -34.48
N VAL A 536 -4.59 -7.95 -35.55
CA VAL A 536 -4.11 -9.18 -36.21
C VAL A 536 -2.72 -8.97 -36.81
N LEU A 537 -2.47 -7.84 -37.47
CA LEU A 537 -1.13 -7.53 -37.98
C LEU A 537 -0.08 -7.48 -36.87
N ARG A 538 -0.42 -6.92 -35.70
CA ARG A 538 0.47 -6.87 -34.54
C ARG A 538 0.69 -8.24 -33.91
N LEU A 539 -0.34 -9.07 -33.86
CA LEU A 539 -0.22 -10.48 -33.43
C LEU A 539 0.78 -11.21 -34.34
N ASP A 540 0.60 -11.13 -35.67
CA ASP A 540 1.47 -11.78 -36.64
C ASP A 540 2.92 -11.29 -36.54
N GLU A 541 3.11 -9.99 -36.37
CA GLU A 541 4.44 -9.40 -36.19
C GLU A 541 5.13 -9.93 -34.92
N LEU A 542 4.43 -9.94 -33.79
CA LEU A 542 4.99 -10.45 -32.54
C LEU A 542 5.27 -11.97 -32.61
N CYS A 543 4.38 -12.76 -33.20
CA CYS A 543 4.58 -14.21 -33.36
C CYS A 543 5.77 -14.53 -34.28
N LYS A 544 6.04 -13.70 -35.29
CA LYS A 544 7.22 -13.85 -36.15
C LYS A 544 8.52 -13.44 -35.45
N ASN A 545 8.46 -12.43 -34.60
CA ASN A 545 9.64 -11.82 -33.99
C ASN A 545 10.03 -12.42 -32.63
N ASP A 546 9.09 -13.09 -31.93
CA ASP A 546 9.33 -13.66 -30.61
C ASP A 546 8.71 -15.07 -30.50
N GLU A 547 9.56 -16.10 -30.54
CA GLU A 547 9.15 -17.50 -30.49
C GLU A 547 8.40 -17.84 -29.19
N ILE A 548 8.77 -17.21 -28.06
CA ILE A 548 8.08 -17.40 -26.79
C ILE A 548 6.67 -16.83 -26.85
N PHE A 549 6.48 -15.67 -27.48
CA PHE A 549 5.13 -15.14 -27.69
C PHE A 549 4.28 -16.06 -28.56
N ASN A 550 4.85 -16.64 -29.62
CA ASN A 550 4.15 -17.61 -30.44
C ASN A 550 3.74 -18.86 -29.62
N GLU A 551 4.63 -19.40 -28.79
CA GLU A 551 4.30 -20.52 -27.87
C GLU A 551 3.17 -20.15 -26.89
N ILE A 552 3.15 -18.90 -26.38
CA ILE A 552 2.06 -18.36 -25.55
C ILE A 552 0.74 -18.37 -26.33
N CYS A 553 0.74 -17.83 -27.55
CA CYS A 553 -0.45 -17.75 -28.39
C CYS A 553 -1.01 -19.13 -28.75
N ILE A 554 -0.14 -20.09 -29.07
CA ILE A 554 -0.53 -21.49 -29.32
C ILE A 554 -1.17 -22.10 -28.07
N SER A 555 -0.53 -21.93 -26.90
CA SER A 555 -0.98 -22.52 -25.65
C SER A 555 -2.32 -21.94 -25.17
N LEU A 556 -2.55 -20.65 -25.42
CA LEU A 556 -3.81 -19.97 -25.12
C LEU A 556 -4.89 -20.16 -26.20
N ASN A 557 -4.61 -20.93 -27.27
CA ASN A 557 -5.48 -21.16 -28.43
C ASN A 557 -5.90 -19.87 -29.18
N LEU A 558 -4.98 -18.89 -29.30
CA LEU A 558 -5.24 -17.61 -29.96
C LEU A 558 -5.07 -17.67 -31.49
N ASN A 559 -4.35 -18.67 -32.00
CA ASN A 559 -4.01 -18.80 -33.43
C ASN A 559 -5.08 -19.55 -34.25
N LYS A 560 -6.34 -19.59 -33.81
CA LYS A 560 -7.42 -20.30 -34.51
C LYS A 560 -8.52 -19.32 -34.98
N ASN A 561 -8.47 -19.05 -36.28
CA ASN A 561 -9.41 -18.36 -37.19
C ASN A 561 -9.84 -16.93 -36.85
#